data_AF-A0A4P7GGL3-F1
#
_entry.id   AF-A0A4P7GGL3-F1
#
_cell.length_a   1.000
_cell.length_b   1.000
_cell.length_c   1.000
_cell.angle_alpha   90.00
_cell.angle_beta   90.00
_cell.angle_gamma   90.00
#
_symmetry.space_group_name_H-M   'P 1'
#
loop_
_entity.id
_entity.type
_entity.pdbx_description
1 polymer ?
#
loop_
_entity_poly.entity_id
_entity_poly.type
_entity_poly.pdbx_seq_one_letter_code
_entity_poly.pdbx_strand_id
1 'polypeptide(L)'
;MSDPKQTLTGQQVADEGLDDWRLVLGRLRARFRTSDFVTAARLTQRAGEAAEAANHHPDLDLRWGRLDVSLASHDVGGITSRDLDLARTISALAAEEGAEADTASLQVLEIAIDTPDEAGLTPFWVAVLGGEADDSGVSSPTGDVPGLWFQQTEVHDEPRQRFHLDVWVPPEQVQPRIHAALAAGGTLVSDAEAPSFWVLADPEGNKACLCTWQDRG
;
A
#
# COMPACT_ATOMS: atom_id res chain seq x y z
N MET A 1 25.92 8.48 16.59
CA MET A 1 25.44 9.60 15.76
C MET A 1 23.97 9.80 16.11
N SER A 2 23.51 11.04 16.25
CA SER A 2 22.10 11.31 16.55
C SER A 2 21.27 10.78 15.39
N ASP A 3 20.38 9.82 15.64
CA ASP A 3 19.35 9.41 14.70
C ASP A 3 18.41 10.60 14.50
N PRO A 4 18.45 11.31 13.35
CA PRO A 4 17.62 12.48 13.16
C PRO A 4 16.20 11.98 12.89
N LYS A 5 15.38 11.95 13.94
CA LYS A 5 13.92 11.74 13.86
C LYS A 5 13.18 12.92 13.20
N GLN A 6 13.90 13.76 12.47
CA GLN A 6 13.37 14.93 11.80
C GLN A 6 12.85 14.51 10.43
N THR A 7 11.55 14.71 10.22
CA THR A 7 10.93 14.49 8.93
C THR A 7 11.29 15.60 7.94
N LEU A 8 11.43 15.20 6.68
CA LEU A 8 11.70 16.07 5.53
C LEU A 8 10.41 16.33 4.78
N THR A 9 10.26 17.56 4.31
CA THR A 9 9.18 17.94 3.38
C THR A 9 9.48 17.39 1.98
N GLY A 10 8.45 17.32 1.13
CA GLY A 10 8.64 16.85 -0.25
C GLY A 10 9.61 17.70 -1.07
N GLN A 11 9.65 19.03 -0.82
CA GLN A 11 10.62 19.89 -1.48
C GLN A 11 12.05 19.59 -1.02
N GLN A 12 12.27 19.39 0.28
CA GLN A 12 13.59 19.01 0.80
C GLN A 12 14.07 17.69 0.20
N VAL A 13 13.19 16.69 0.08
CA VAL A 13 13.52 15.42 -0.58
C VAL A 13 13.87 15.63 -2.06
N ALA A 14 13.14 16.49 -2.77
CA ALA A 14 13.41 16.78 -4.18
C ALA A 14 14.76 17.50 -4.38
N ASP A 15 15.12 18.42 -3.48
CA ASP A 15 16.36 19.20 -3.55
C ASP A 15 17.62 18.32 -3.38
N GLU A 16 17.50 17.11 -2.84
CA GLU A 16 18.59 16.15 -2.67
C GLU A 16 19.03 15.49 -3.98
N GLY A 17 18.28 15.65 -5.08
CA GLY A 17 18.69 15.24 -6.42
C GLY A 17 18.85 13.73 -6.61
N LEU A 18 17.99 12.92 -5.99
CA LEU A 18 18.00 11.46 -6.12
C LEU A 18 17.36 11.03 -7.46
N ASP A 19 18.15 11.00 -8.53
CA ASP A 19 17.68 10.77 -9.91
C ASP A 19 16.85 9.49 -10.09
N ASP A 20 17.21 8.41 -9.39
CA ASP A 20 16.54 7.10 -9.47
C ASP A 20 15.23 7.03 -8.66
N TRP A 21 14.96 8.00 -7.78
CA TRP A 21 13.93 7.91 -6.75
C TRP A 21 12.84 8.96 -6.90
N ARG A 22 11.59 8.60 -6.57
CA ARG A 22 10.45 9.52 -6.56
C ARG A 22 9.75 9.46 -5.22
N LEU A 23 9.47 10.63 -4.64
CA LEU A 23 8.55 10.74 -3.52
C LEU A 23 7.12 10.58 -4.05
N VAL A 24 6.48 9.45 -3.72
CA VAL A 24 5.12 9.12 -4.18
C VAL A 24 4.35 8.53 -3.00
N LEU A 25 3.23 9.17 -2.65
CA LEU A 25 2.38 8.82 -1.51
C LEU A 25 3.19 8.63 -0.21
N GLY A 26 3.88 9.70 0.21
CA GLY A 26 4.61 9.74 1.49
C GLY A 26 5.86 8.87 1.57
N ARG A 27 6.21 8.12 0.50
CA ARG A 27 7.33 7.17 0.49
C ARG A 27 8.31 7.49 -0.63
N LEU A 28 9.59 7.26 -0.39
CA LEU A 28 10.63 7.35 -1.42
C LEU A 28 10.69 6.01 -2.16
N ARG A 29 10.45 6.02 -3.48
CA ARG A 29 10.29 4.80 -4.27
C ARG A 29 11.24 4.77 -5.47
N ALA A 30 11.80 3.61 -5.75
CA ALA A 30 12.57 3.32 -6.96
C ALA A 30 12.16 1.97 -7.55
N ARG A 31 12.28 1.85 -8.87
CA ARG A 31 12.15 0.59 -9.60
C ARG A 31 13.43 0.38 -10.40
N PHE A 32 14.11 -0.73 -10.14
CA PHE A 32 15.33 -1.11 -10.84
C PHE A 32 15.03 -2.27 -11.78
N ARG A 33 15.12 -2.05 -13.09
CA ARG A 33 15.00 -3.10 -14.11
C ARG A 33 16.31 -3.88 -14.21
N THR A 34 16.19 -5.19 -14.34
CA THR A 34 17.31 -6.13 -14.45
C THR A 34 17.11 -7.06 -15.65
N SER A 35 18.19 -7.65 -16.16
CA SER A 35 18.15 -8.57 -17.30
C SER A 35 17.48 -9.90 -16.99
N ASP A 36 17.52 -10.32 -15.72
CA ASP A 36 17.06 -11.62 -15.27
C ASP A 36 16.76 -11.63 -13.77
N PHE A 37 16.10 -12.70 -13.33
CA PHE A 37 15.68 -12.85 -11.93
C PHE A 37 16.87 -13.01 -10.97
N VAL A 38 18.00 -13.58 -11.41
CA VAL A 38 19.16 -13.81 -10.54
C VAL A 38 19.83 -12.48 -10.19
N THR A 39 19.92 -11.57 -11.16
CA THR A 39 20.41 -10.20 -10.96
C THR A 39 19.49 -9.43 -10.02
N ALA A 40 18.17 -9.52 -10.22
CA ALA A 40 17.21 -8.93 -9.30
C ALA A 40 17.35 -9.47 -7.87
N ALA A 41 17.43 -10.80 -7.71
CA ALA A 41 17.59 -11.44 -6.40
C ALA A 41 18.89 -11.07 -5.70
N ARG A 42 20.00 -10.94 -6.44
CA ARG A 42 21.27 -10.47 -5.89
C ARG A 42 21.18 -9.02 -5.42
N LEU A 43 20.59 -8.14 -6.23
CA LEU A 43 20.36 -6.75 -5.83
C LEU A 43 19.48 -6.68 -4.57
N THR A 44 18.42 -7.49 -4.48
CA THR A 44 17.58 -7.60 -3.28
C THR A 44 18.40 -8.01 -2.05
N GLN A 45 19.24 -9.04 -2.16
CA GLN A 45 20.11 -9.47 -1.05
C GLN A 45 21.03 -8.34 -0.61
N ARG A 46 21.72 -7.68 -1.55
CA ARG A 46 22.66 -6.58 -1.25
C ARG A 46 21.96 -5.38 -0.62
N ALA A 47 20.75 -5.05 -1.09
CA ALA A 47 19.92 -4.01 -0.48
C ALA A 47 19.51 -4.37 0.96
N GLY A 48 19.16 -5.64 1.21
CA GLY A 48 18.87 -6.15 2.55
C GLY A 48 20.07 -6.10 3.50
N GLU A 49 21.27 -6.45 3.02
CA GLU A 49 22.51 -6.33 3.80
C GLU A 49 22.83 -4.86 4.15
N ALA A 50 22.63 -3.95 3.20
CA ALA A 50 22.79 -2.51 3.43
C ALA A 50 21.77 -1.96 4.42
N ALA A 51 20.52 -2.41 4.33
CA ALA A 51 19.44 -2.06 5.25
C ALA A 51 19.75 -2.50 6.69
N GLU A 52 20.23 -3.74 6.86
CA GLU A 52 20.63 -4.26 8.18
C GLU A 52 21.81 -3.48 8.76
N ALA A 53 22.83 -3.19 7.94
CA ALA A 53 23.97 -2.37 8.36
C ALA A 53 23.56 -0.94 8.77
N ALA A 54 22.52 -0.40 8.14
CA ALA A 54 21.94 0.90 8.46
C ALA A 54 20.96 0.87 9.65
N ASN A 55 20.52 -0.32 10.10
CA ASN A 55 19.40 -0.51 11.01
C ASN A 55 18.16 0.30 10.56
N HIS A 56 17.87 0.24 9.27
CA HIS A 56 16.78 0.96 8.62
C HIS A 56 16.31 0.14 7.41
N HIS A 57 15.06 -0.35 7.45
CA HIS A 57 14.63 -1.42 6.55
C HIS A 57 13.65 -0.92 5.48
N PRO A 58 13.94 -1.11 4.18
CA PRO A 58 13.01 -0.84 3.09
C PRO A 58 12.00 -1.97 2.94
N ASP A 59 10.88 -1.67 2.26
CA ASP A 59 10.05 -2.69 1.64
C ASP A 59 10.64 -3.03 0.26
N LEU A 60 10.83 -4.33 0.00
CA LEU A 60 11.44 -4.86 -1.23
C LEU A 60 10.49 -5.83 -1.93
N ASP A 61 10.05 -5.49 -3.13
CA ASP A 61 9.23 -6.36 -3.99
C ASP A 61 10.05 -6.87 -5.18
N LEU A 62 10.52 -8.12 -5.05
CA LEU A 62 11.29 -8.83 -6.06
C LEU A 62 10.35 -9.48 -7.08
N ARG A 63 10.43 -9.03 -8.34
CA ARG A 63 9.67 -9.62 -9.45
C ARG A 63 10.59 -10.03 -10.60
N TRP A 64 10.04 -10.76 -11.57
CA TRP A 64 10.78 -11.10 -12.77
C TRP A 64 11.23 -9.83 -13.52
N GLY A 65 12.54 -9.67 -13.64
CA GLY A 65 13.19 -8.55 -14.34
C GLY A 65 13.16 -7.21 -13.60
N ARG A 66 12.76 -7.15 -12.32
CA ARG A 66 12.83 -5.91 -11.53
C ARG A 66 12.86 -6.11 -10.02
N LEU A 67 13.39 -5.08 -9.35
CA LEU A 67 13.23 -4.87 -7.92
C LEU A 67 12.54 -3.52 -7.70
N ASP A 68 11.38 -3.54 -7.03
CA ASP A 68 10.71 -2.34 -6.56
C ASP A 68 11.10 -2.10 -5.09
N VAL A 69 11.54 -0.88 -4.76
CA VAL A 69 12.03 -0.50 -3.43
C VAL A 69 11.20 0.67 -2.90
N SER A 70 10.77 0.58 -1.64
CA SER A 70 10.09 1.66 -0.95
C SER A 70 10.68 1.94 0.42
N LEU A 71 11.02 3.21 0.67
CA LEU A 71 11.64 3.70 1.89
C LEU A 71 10.73 4.69 2.62
N ALA A 72 10.63 4.51 3.94
CA ALA A 72 10.10 5.47 4.89
C ALA A 72 10.63 5.13 6.29
N SER A 73 10.76 6.15 7.14
CA SER A 73 11.06 5.98 8.56
C SER A 73 9.78 5.73 9.34
N HIS A 74 9.42 4.46 9.52
CA HIS A 74 8.16 4.02 10.13
C HIS A 74 7.99 4.54 11.56
N ASP A 75 9.08 4.65 12.32
CA ASP A 75 9.06 5.11 13.72
C ASP A 75 8.70 6.59 13.89
N VAL A 76 8.72 7.37 12.81
CA VAL A 76 8.36 8.80 12.79
C VAL A 76 7.30 9.14 11.73
N GLY A 77 6.79 8.14 10.99
CA GLY A 77 5.73 8.33 10.00
C GLY A 77 6.09 9.25 8.84
N GLY A 78 7.32 9.18 8.31
CA GLY A 78 7.73 10.04 7.19
C GLY A 78 9.11 9.76 6.63
N ILE A 79 9.59 10.64 5.75
CA ILE A 79 10.94 10.57 5.17
C ILE A 79 11.93 11.30 6.06
N THR A 80 13.06 10.67 6.37
CA THR A 80 14.18 11.27 7.10
C THR A 80 15.48 11.16 6.30
N SER A 81 16.60 11.66 6.84
CA SER A 81 17.91 11.44 6.24
C SER A 81 18.28 9.96 6.11
N ARG A 82 17.78 9.08 6.98
CA ARG A 82 18.02 7.63 6.90
C ARG A 82 17.53 7.04 5.58
N ASP A 83 16.36 7.49 5.14
CA ASP A 83 15.78 7.08 3.86
C ASP A 83 16.66 7.55 2.68
N LEU A 84 17.11 8.80 2.72
CA LEU A 84 17.97 9.35 1.66
C LEU A 84 19.33 8.64 1.57
N ASP A 85 19.93 8.34 2.71
CA ASP A 85 21.25 7.69 2.77
C ASP A 85 21.17 6.24 2.28
N LEU A 86 20.13 5.51 2.69
CA LEU A 86 19.91 4.16 2.19
C LEU A 86 19.53 4.15 0.71
N ALA A 87 18.73 5.12 0.23
CA ALA A 87 18.41 5.28 -1.19
C ALA A 87 19.65 5.43 -2.07
N ARG A 88 20.60 6.29 -1.66
CA ARG A 88 21.88 6.46 -2.36
C ARG A 88 22.69 5.18 -2.40
N THR A 89 22.72 4.46 -1.27
CA THR A 89 23.43 3.19 -1.18
C THR A 89 22.84 2.17 -2.15
N ILE A 90 21.51 2.02 -2.17
CA ILE A 90 20.81 1.10 -3.07
C ILE A 90 21.01 1.49 -4.54
N SER A 91 20.96 2.78 -4.89
CA SER A 91 21.29 3.25 -6.24
C SER A 91 22.71 2.84 -6.69
N ALA A 92 23.70 2.95 -5.81
CA ALA A 92 25.07 2.50 -6.11
C ALA A 92 25.13 0.99 -6.33
N LEU A 93 24.48 0.19 -5.47
CA LEU A 93 24.39 -1.27 -5.62
C LEU A 93 23.70 -1.66 -6.93
N ALA A 94 22.62 -0.96 -7.30
CA ALA A 94 21.90 -1.18 -8.54
C ALA A 94 22.79 -0.93 -9.77
N ALA A 95 23.53 0.18 -9.78
CA ALA A 95 24.47 0.50 -10.86
C ALA A 95 25.58 -0.56 -11.00
N GLU A 96 26.10 -1.07 -9.89
CA GLU A 96 27.11 -2.14 -9.89
C GLU A 96 26.59 -3.47 -10.45
N GLU A 97 25.31 -3.79 -10.22
CA GLU A 97 24.63 -4.95 -10.80
C GLU A 97 24.15 -4.71 -12.25
N GLY A 98 24.39 -3.52 -12.81
CA GLY A 98 23.92 -3.15 -14.15
C GLY A 98 22.40 -2.98 -14.23
N ALA A 99 21.72 -2.75 -13.10
CA ALA A 99 20.30 -2.48 -13.06
C ALA A 99 20.01 -1.01 -13.40
N GLU A 100 18.99 -0.77 -14.21
CA GLU A 100 18.60 0.57 -14.65
C GLU A 100 17.37 1.07 -13.88
N ALA A 101 17.42 2.29 -13.35
CA ALA A 101 16.25 2.91 -12.77
C ALA A 101 15.17 3.19 -13.83
N ASP A 102 13.93 2.83 -13.53
CA ASP A 102 12.75 3.10 -14.34
C ASP A 102 11.75 3.91 -13.53
N THR A 103 11.95 5.22 -13.51
CA THR A 103 11.06 6.13 -12.80
C THR A 103 9.77 6.41 -13.57
N ALA A 104 9.75 6.11 -14.87
CA ALA A 104 8.62 6.42 -15.75
C ALA A 104 7.45 5.43 -15.56
N SER A 105 7.74 4.20 -15.15
CA SER A 105 6.71 3.18 -14.87
C SER A 105 6.31 3.09 -13.39
N LEU A 106 6.87 3.94 -12.52
CA LEU A 106 6.45 4.03 -11.13
C LEU A 106 5.03 4.62 -11.06
N GLN A 107 4.16 3.89 -10.38
CA GLN A 107 2.79 4.31 -10.10
C GLN A 107 2.35 3.69 -8.78
N VAL A 108 1.52 4.41 -8.05
CA VAL A 108 0.84 3.92 -6.85
C VAL A 108 -0.61 4.30 -7.01
N LEU A 109 -1.50 3.31 -6.82
CA LEU A 109 -2.93 3.54 -6.78
C LEU A 109 -3.34 3.75 -5.32
N GLU A 110 -4.19 4.74 -5.10
CA GLU A 110 -4.88 4.97 -3.85
C GLU A 110 -6.36 5.20 -4.19
N ILE A 111 -7.25 4.77 -3.30
CA ILE A 111 -8.69 4.85 -3.46
C ILE A 111 -9.20 5.92 -2.50
N ALA A 112 -10.07 6.80 -2.98
CA ALA A 112 -10.76 7.80 -2.16
C ALA A 112 -12.22 7.41 -1.99
N ILE A 113 -12.76 7.54 -0.78
CA ILE A 113 -14.21 7.56 -0.53
C ILE A 113 -14.60 8.94 -0.02
N ASP A 114 -15.54 9.56 -0.71
CA ASP A 114 -16.15 10.82 -0.29
C ASP A 114 -17.13 10.53 0.83
N THR A 115 -16.94 11.14 2.01
CA THR A 115 -17.83 10.93 3.16
C THR A 115 -17.87 12.16 4.08
N PRO A 116 -19.04 12.47 4.68
CA PRO A 116 -19.13 13.40 5.80
C PRO A 116 -18.72 12.78 7.15
N ASP A 117 -18.63 11.45 7.26
CA ASP A 117 -18.41 10.68 8.50
C ASP A 117 -17.35 9.58 8.34
N GLU A 118 -16.08 10.00 8.22
CA GLU A 118 -14.93 9.09 8.20
C GLU A 118 -14.92 8.11 9.39
N ALA A 119 -15.24 8.59 10.60
CA ALA A 119 -15.20 7.77 11.81
C ALA A 119 -16.23 6.63 11.76
N GLY A 120 -17.38 6.85 11.12
CA GLY A 120 -18.40 5.83 10.88
C GLY A 120 -17.99 4.78 9.85
N LEU A 121 -17.22 5.15 8.82
CA LEU A 121 -16.83 4.24 7.73
C LEU A 121 -15.57 3.43 8.01
N THR A 122 -14.59 4.01 8.70
CA THR A 122 -13.27 3.40 8.93
C THR A 122 -13.32 1.96 9.46
N PRO A 123 -14.10 1.62 10.51
CA PRO A 123 -14.12 0.25 11.04
C PRO A 123 -14.63 -0.79 10.03
N PHE A 124 -15.57 -0.42 9.16
CA PHE A 124 -16.06 -1.29 8.10
C PHE A 124 -14.96 -1.58 7.07
N TRP A 125 -14.28 -0.55 6.60
CA TRP A 125 -13.25 -0.70 5.58
C TRP A 125 -11.98 -1.38 6.10
N VAL A 126 -11.61 -1.18 7.37
CA VAL A 126 -10.60 -1.99 8.08
C VAL A 126 -10.97 -3.47 8.04
N ALA A 127 -12.23 -3.80 8.36
CA ALA A 127 -12.71 -5.18 8.35
C ALA A 127 -12.67 -5.79 6.95
N VAL A 128 -13.19 -5.09 5.93
CA VAL A 128 -13.27 -5.59 4.55
C VAL A 128 -11.89 -5.74 3.90
N LEU A 129 -11.03 -4.72 4.01
CA LEU A 129 -9.72 -4.70 3.35
C LEU A 129 -8.64 -5.48 4.12
N GLY A 130 -8.85 -5.73 5.41
CA GLY A 130 -7.80 -6.30 6.25
C GLY A 130 -6.62 -5.41 6.50
N GLY A 131 -6.90 -4.12 6.50
CA GLY A 131 -5.95 -3.10 6.86
C GLY A 131 -5.95 -2.74 8.34
N GLU A 132 -5.25 -1.65 8.61
CA GLU A 132 -5.24 -0.93 9.88
C GLU A 132 -5.67 0.51 9.61
N ALA A 133 -6.19 1.19 10.63
CA ALA A 133 -6.52 2.60 10.54
C ALA A 133 -5.31 3.45 10.97
N ASP A 134 -5.01 4.48 10.20
CA ASP A 134 -4.00 5.49 10.50
C ASP A 134 -4.49 6.89 10.12
N ASP A 135 -3.64 7.91 10.29
CA ASP A 135 -3.98 9.31 10.02
C ASP A 135 -4.30 9.59 8.52
N SER A 136 -4.04 8.64 7.62
CA SER A 136 -4.33 8.72 6.18
C SER A 136 -5.55 7.89 5.76
N GLY A 137 -6.24 7.23 6.70
CA GLY A 137 -7.41 6.39 6.45
C GLY A 137 -7.14 4.92 6.77
N VAL A 138 -7.40 4.01 5.82
CA VAL A 138 -7.16 2.57 5.95
C VAL A 138 -5.98 2.16 5.08
N SER A 139 -4.94 1.61 5.70
CA SER A 139 -3.73 1.13 5.03
C SER A 139 -3.56 -0.38 5.17
N SER A 140 -2.88 -1.00 4.20
CA SER A 140 -2.48 -2.41 4.28
C SER A 140 -1.08 -2.48 4.87
N PRO A 141 -0.89 -3.12 6.05
CA PRO A 141 0.45 -3.27 6.64
C PRO A 141 1.42 -4.01 5.71
N THR A 142 0.91 -4.90 4.85
CA THR A 142 1.69 -5.69 3.89
C THR A 142 1.78 -5.04 2.51
N GLY A 143 1.04 -3.96 2.26
CA GLY A 143 0.97 -3.29 0.97
C GLY A 143 0.23 -4.07 -0.13
N ASP A 144 -0.51 -5.13 0.23
CA ASP A 144 -1.19 -6.02 -0.72
C ASP A 144 -2.44 -5.37 -1.34
N VAL A 145 -3.06 -4.43 -0.64
CA VAL A 145 -4.20 -3.64 -1.15
C VAL A 145 -3.86 -2.15 -1.18
N PRO A 146 -4.40 -1.38 -2.15
CA PRO A 146 -4.27 0.08 -2.16
C PRO A 146 -4.75 0.70 -0.84
N GLY A 147 -4.11 1.79 -0.44
CA GLY A 147 -4.63 2.63 0.64
C GLY A 147 -6.01 3.17 0.28
N LEU A 148 -6.86 3.28 1.28
CA LEU A 148 -8.17 3.89 1.19
C LEU A 148 -8.18 5.13 2.10
N TRP A 149 -8.33 6.32 1.53
CA TRP A 149 -8.48 7.55 2.29
C TRP A 149 -9.88 8.11 2.15
N PHE A 150 -10.24 8.98 3.09
CA PHE A 150 -11.56 9.59 3.16
C PHE A 150 -11.49 11.07 2.78
N GLN A 151 -12.20 11.44 1.71
CA GLN A 151 -12.35 12.83 1.31
C GLN A 151 -13.54 13.42 2.05
N GLN A 152 -13.27 14.37 2.95
CA GLN A 152 -14.33 15.06 3.68
C GLN A 152 -15.27 15.78 2.69
N THR A 153 -16.57 15.54 2.82
CA THR A 153 -17.62 16.20 2.03
C THR A 153 -18.80 16.66 2.88
N GLU A 154 -19.71 17.42 2.27
CA GLU A 154 -21.05 17.67 2.84
C GLU A 154 -21.92 16.41 2.70
N VAL A 155 -22.92 16.28 3.58
CA VAL A 155 -23.90 15.19 3.50
C VAL A 155 -24.66 15.27 2.17
N HIS A 156 -24.70 14.16 1.44
CA HIS A 156 -25.39 14.03 0.15
C HIS A 156 -26.02 12.63 0.00
N ASP A 157 -26.91 12.48 -0.96
CA ASP A 157 -27.54 11.19 -1.26
C ASP A 157 -26.50 10.18 -1.82
N GLU A 158 -26.63 8.90 -1.47
CA GLU A 158 -25.79 7.81 -2.03
C GLU A 158 -25.84 7.85 -3.57
N PRO A 159 -24.72 8.11 -4.27
CA PRO A 159 -24.70 8.06 -5.72
C PRO A 159 -24.79 6.61 -6.20
N ARG A 160 -25.33 6.41 -7.42
CA ARG A 160 -25.31 5.08 -8.02
C ARG A 160 -23.88 4.61 -8.26
N GLN A 161 -23.42 3.67 -7.45
CA GLN A 161 -22.14 3.01 -7.62
C GLN A 161 -22.07 2.20 -8.92
N ARG A 162 -21.00 2.41 -9.71
CA ARG A 162 -20.78 1.77 -11.02
C ARG A 162 -19.53 0.89 -11.09
N PHE A 163 -18.68 0.95 -10.08
CA PHE A 163 -17.53 0.08 -9.88
C PHE A 163 -17.56 -0.45 -8.45
N HIS A 164 -17.01 -1.62 -8.20
CA HIS A 164 -16.87 -2.16 -6.84
C HIS A 164 -15.48 -2.74 -6.67
N LEU A 165 -15.06 -2.87 -5.42
CA LEU A 165 -13.82 -3.51 -5.05
C LEU A 165 -14.09 -4.99 -4.79
N ASP A 166 -13.38 -5.85 -5.51
CA ASP A 166 -13.37 -7.29 -5.24
C ASP A 166 -12.15 -7.61 -4.38
N VAL A 167 -12.38 -7.90 -3.10
CA VAL A 167 -11.35 -8.28 -2.15
C VAL A 167 -11.28 -9.79 -2.09
N TRP A 168 -10.22 -10.36 -2.65
CA TRP A 168 -10.01 -11.79 -2.70
C TRP A 168 -9.33 -12.27 -1.43
N VAL A 169 -9.96 -13.22 -0.74
CA VAL A 169 -9.47 -13.76 0.52
C VAL A 169 -9.49 -15.29 0.51
N PRO A 170 -8.65 -15.96 1.33
CA PRO A 170 -8.80 -17.39 1.58
C PRO A 170 -10.21 -17.70 2.10
N PRO A 171 -10.83 -18.84 1.71
CA PRO A 171 -12.19 -19.20 2.12
C PRO A 171 -12.46 -19.08 3.63
N GLU A 172 -11.52 -19.49 4.46
CA GLU A 172 -11.61 -19.45 5.92
C GLU A 172 -11.62 -18.03 6.50
N GLN A 173 -11.22 -17.02 5.72
CA GLN A 173 -11.22 -15.62 6.15
C GLN A 173 -12.54 -14.90 5.85
N VAL A 174 -13.39 -15.43 4.98
CA VAL A 174 -14.64 -14.75 4.59
C VAL A 174 -15.56 -14.50 5.78
N GLN A 175 -15.90 -15.54 6.55
CA GLN A 175 -16.87 -15.40 7.64
C GLN A 175 -16.40 -14.46 8.76
N PRO A 176 -15.13 -14.55 9.23
CA PRO A 176 -14.58 -13.54 10.14
C PRO A 176 -14.68 -12.10 9.59
N ARG A 177 -14.38 -11.90 8.30
CA ARG A 177 -14.46 -10.58 7.64
C ARG A 177 -15.88 -10.04 7.60
N ILE A 178 -16.86 -10.88 7.21
CA ILE A 178 -18.28 -10.51 7.21
C ILE A 178 -18.74 -10.13 8.63
N HIS A 179 -18.45 -10.97 9.63
CA HIS A 179 -18.86 -10.67 11.00
C HIS A 179 -18.28 -9.34 11.53
N ALA A 180 -17.01 -9.07 11.25
CA ALA A 180 -16.38 -7.81 11.65
C ALA A 180 -17.00 -6.61 10.91
N ALA A 181 -17.26 -6.73 9.61
CA ALA A 181 -17.90 -5.68 8.81
C ALA A 181 -19.34 -5.37 9.29
N LEU A 182 -20.12 -6.39 9.63
CA LEU A 182 -21.46 -6.21 10.20
C LEU A 182 -21.42 -5.59 11.60
N ALA A 183 -20.47 -6.00 12.44
CA ALA A 183 -20.28 -5.40 13.77
C ALA A 183 -19.86 -3.92 13.69
N ALA A 184 -19.21 -3.52 12.59
CA ALA A 184 -18.86 -2.14 12.27
C ALA A 184 -20.03 -1.31 11.69
N GLY A 185 -21.25 -1.84 11.67
CA GLY A 185 -22.43 -1.15 11.13
C GLY A 185 -22.66 -1.36 9.63
N GLY A 186 -21.85 -2.20 8.98
CA GLY A 186 -22.09 -2.62 7.60
C GLY A 186 -23.29 -3.55 7.45
N THR A 187 -23.68 -3.78 6.21
CA THR A 187 -24.81 -4.65 5.83
C THR A 187 -24.38 -5.72 4.85
N LEU A 188 -24.87 -6.96 5.03
CA LEU A 188 -24.78 -8.00 4.00
C LEU A 188 -25.89 -7.78 2.99
N VAL A 189 -25.51 -7.28 1.82
CA VAL A 189 -26.43 -6.93 0.73
C VAL A 189 -26.87 -8.18 -0.04
N SER A 190 -25.94 -9.11 -0.28
CA SER A 190 -26.23 -10.37 -0.98
C SER A 190 -25.21 -11.45 -0.66
N ASP A 191 -25.68 -12.67 -0.46
CA ASP A 191 -24.92 -13.92 -0.38
C ASP A 191 -25.36 -14.94 -1.44
N ALA A 192 -26.15 -14.52 -2.42
CA ALA A 192 -26.74 -15.39 -3.43
C ALA A 192 -25.71 -16.15 -4.28
N GLU A 193 -24.49 -15.61 -4.38
CA GLU A 193 -23.38 -16.14 -5.16
C GLU A 193 -22.33 -16.83 -4.28
N ALA A 194 -22.62 -17.05 -3.00
CA ALA A 194 -21.76 -17.83 -2.13
C ALA A 194 -21.64 -19.28 -2.66
N PRO A 195 -20.45 -19.90 -2.59
CA PRO A 195 -19.23 -19.42 -1.91
C PRO A 195 -18.30 -18.57 -2.79
N SER A 196 -18.71 -18.21 -4.01
CA SER A 196 -17.88 -17.42 -4.93
C SER A 196 -17.64 -16.01 -4.41
N PHE A 197 -18.71 -15.31 -3.99
CA PHE A 197 -18.60 -14.01 -3.33
C PHE A 197 -19.83 -13.59 -2.52
N TRP A 198 -19.61 -12.61 -1.66
CA TRP A 198 -20.62 -11.92 -0.85
C TRP A 198 -20.52 -10.42 -1.08
N VAL A 199 -21.65 -9.72 -1.16
CA VAL A 199 -21.71 -8.27 -1.32
C VAL A 199 -22.02 -7.64 0.02
N LEU A 200 -21.11 -6.79 0.50
CA LEU A 200 -21.27 -5.98 1.71
C LEU A 200 -21.47 -4.52 1.32
N ALA A 201 -22.15 -3.76 2.16
CA ALA A 201 -22.21 -2.30 2.08
C ALA A 201 -21.76 -1.68 3.40
N ASP A 202 -21.03 -0.56 3.31
CA ASP A 202 -20.70 0.29 4.45
C ASP A 202 -21.96 1.07 4.94
N PRO A 203 -21.88 1.80 6.07
CA PRO A 203 -23.01 2.58 6.60
C PRO A 203 -23.59 3.64 5.64
N GLU A 204 -22.84 4.07 4.63
CA GLU A 204 -23.26 5.04 3.62
C GLU A 204 -23.69 4.38 2.30
N GLY A 205 -23.69 3.05 2.25
CA GLY A 205 -24.18 2.26 1.12
C GLY A 205 -23.11 1.90 0.08
N ASN A 206 -21.84 2.29 0.27
CA ASN A 206 -20.75 1.90 -0.64
C ASN A 206 -20.51 0.39 -0.54
N LYS A 207 -20.50 -0.29 -1.69
CA LYS A 207 -20.46 -1.74 -1.81
C LYS A 207 -19.07 -2.25 -2.14
N ALA A 208 -18.71 -3.38 -1.53
CA ALA A 208 -17.53 -4.17 -1.87
C ALA A 208 -17.85 -5.66 -1.79
N CYS A 209 -17.10 -6.47 -2.52
CA CYS A 209 -17.25 -7.92 -2.53
C CYS A 209 -16.12 -8.59 -1.75
N LEU A 210 -16.46 -9.56 -0.91
CA LEU A 210 -15.50 -10.56 -0.45
C LEU A 210 -15.56 -11.76 -1.39
N CYS A 211 -14.46 -12.08 -2.04
CA CYS A 211 -14.38 -13.06 -3.10
C CYS A 211 -13.49 -14.25 -2.70
N THR A 212 -13.87 -15.45 -3.13
CA THR A 212 -13.01 -16.64 -3.07
C THR A 212 -12.88 -17.27 -4.45
N TRP A 213 -11.95 -18.21 -4.59
CA TRP A 213 -11.79 -19.02 -5.79
C TRP A 213 -12.88 -20.10 -5.96
N GLN A 214 -13.68 -20.37 -4.93
CA GLN A 214 -14.61 -21.50 -4.90
C GLN A 214 -15.77 -21.29 -5.86
N ASP A 215 -16.23 -22.37 -6.48
CA ASP A 215 -17.40 -22.44 -7.38
C ASP A 215 -17.41 -21.46 -8.56
N ARG A 216 -16.24 -20.93 -8.92
CA ARG A 216 -16.00 -20.17 -10.14
C ARG A 216 -15.49 -21.12 -11.23
N GLY A 217 -16.41 -21.61 -12.06
CA GLY A 217 -16.10 -22.46 -13.21
C GLY A 217 -15.19 -21.78 -14.25
#